data_AF-A0A3S4ITG4-F1
#
_entry.id   AF-A0A3S4ITG4-F1
#
_cell.length_a   1.000
_cell.length_b   1.000
_cell.length_c   1.000
_cell.angle_alpha   90.00
_cell.angle_beta   90.00
_cell.angle_gamma   90.00
#
_symmetry.space_group_name_H-M   'P 1'
#
loop_
_entity.id
_entity.type
_entity.pdbx_description
1 polymer ?
#
loop_
_entity_poly.entity_id
_entity_poly.type
_entity_poly.pdbx_seq_one_letter_code
_entity_poly.pdbx_strand_id
1 'polypeptide(L)'
;MPQLAGIKDAAPDATFRIRGQKLAREPHRYSGRTAMRANISVHEPRQPQDKDTMFAFSMEGNNQPARRVRRFRLPGRQAGTPRRRGTSSRDEVGGKLRHGDPGVRLIEASENGLDYFTTVPASFQAQDGQWRIAPYYHLFGSDEMSQRSPVFQSRMPQPYIKTQPG
;
A
#
# COMPACT_ATOMS: atom_id res chain seq x y z
N MET A 1 11.79 -24.04 -5.66
CA MET A 1 10.65 -23.85 -4.73
C MET A 1 9.35 -23.97 -5.52
N PRO A 2 8.68 -25.14 -5.48
CA PRO A 2 7.44 -25.38 -6.24
C PRO A 2 6.29 -24.43 -5.84
N GLN A 3 6.29 -23.91 -4.61
CA GLN A 3 5.28 -22.98 -4.07
C GLN A 3 5.27 -21.61 -4.77
N LEU A 4 6.33 -21.26 -5.49
CA LEU A 4 6.46 -19.99 -6.21
C LEU A 4 6.38 -20.17 -7.73
N ALA A 5 5.98 -21.35 -8.23
CA ALA A 5 5.99 -21.64 -9.67
C ALA A 5 5.18 -20.63 -10.50
N GLY A 6 4.04 -20.17 -9.97
CA GLY A 6 3.16 -19.18 -10.63
C GLY A 6 3.67 -17.74 -10.61
N ILE A 7 4.83 -17.44 -10.01
CA ILE A 7 5.35 -16.07 -9.94
C ILE A 7 5.68 -15.50 -11.33
N LYS A 8 5.98 -16.37 -12.30
CA LYS A 8 6.26 -15.99 -13.69
C LYS A 8 5.05 -15.34 -14.36
N ASP A 9 3.85 -15.68 -13.91
CA ASP A 9 2.60 -15.18 -14.47
C ASP A 9 2.13 -13.89 -13.76
N ALA A 10 2.83 -13.47 -12.68
CA ALA A 10 2.45 -12.30 -11.89
C ALA A 10 2.67 -10.96 -12.62
N ALA A 11 3.48 -10.94 -13.68
CA ALA A 11 3.73 -9.75 -14.48
C ALA A 11 3.89 -10.11 -15.98
N PRO A 12 3.55 -9.18 -16.88
CA PRO A 12 3.86 -9.34 -18.30
C PRO A 12 5.37 -9.47 -18.58
N ASP A 13 5.68 -10.15 -19.67
CA ASP A 13 7.05 -10.36 -20.15
C ASP A 13 7.79 -9.03 -20.48
N ALA A 14 9.12 -9.09 -20.53
CA ALA A 14 9.99 -7.95 -20.83
C ALA A 14 9.73 -7.28 -22.19
N THR A 15 9.14 -8.04 -23.12
CA THR A 15 8.72 -7.57 -24.44
C THR A 15 7.42 -6.74 -24.43
N PHE A 16 6.68 -6.71 -23.32
CA PHE A 16 5.42 -5.98 -23.23
C PHE A 16 5.58 -4.48 -23.49
N ARG A 17 4.71 -3.95 -24.36
CA ARG A 17 4.66 -2.53 -24.73
C ARG A 17 3.23 -2.02 -24.77
N ILE A 18 3.03 -0.76 -24.37
CA ILE A 18 1.80 -0.02 -24.64
C ILE A 18 2.11 0.99 -25.73
N ARG A 19 1.44 0.86 -26.90
CA ARG A 19 1.70 1.68 -28.10
C ARG A 19 3.19 1.71 -28.49
N GLY A 20 3.85 0.56 -28.42
CA GLY A 20 5.28 0.41 -28.75
C GLY A 20 6.27 0.86 -27.65
N GLN A 21 5.80 1.48 -26.56
CA GLN A 21 6.65 2.00 -25.48
C GLN A 21 6.64 1.10 -24.24
N LYS A 22 7.78 1.01 -23.55
CA LYS A 22 7.89 0.39 -22.22
C LYS A 22 7.16 1.26 -21.18
N LEU A 23 6.83 0.68 -20.03
CA LEU A 23 6.26 1.42 -18.90
C LEU A 23 7.34 2.24 -18.19
N ALA A 24 7.10 3.51 -17.91
CA ALA A 24 8.05 4.32 -17.14
C ALA A 24 8.01 3.92 -15.65
N ARG A 25 9.18 3.77 -15.01
CA ARG A 25 9.29 3.55 -13.55
C ARG A 25 9.27 4.83 -12.74
N GLU A 26 9.68 5.93 -13.36
CA GLU A 26 9.82 7.21 -12.68
C GLU A 26 8.57 8.08 -12.97
N PRO A 27 7.98 8.73 -11.95
CA PRO A 27 6.79 9.57 -12.11
C PRO A 27 7.14 10.89 -12.82
N HIS A 28 6.21 11.46 -13.63
CA HIS A 28 6.46 12.66 -14.48
C HIS A 28 7.26 13.80 -13.82
N ARG A 29 7.16 13.93 -12.50
CA ARG A 29 7.76 15.00 -11.71
C ARG A 29 9.16 14.69 -11.16
N TYR A 30 9.81 13.63 -11.60
CA TYR A 30 11.19 13.33 -11.20
C TYR A 30 12.18 14.20 -11.99
N SER A 31 12.27 15.48 -11.62
CA SER A 31 13.04 16.53 -12.32
C SER A 31 14.32 16.91 -11.56
N GLY A 32 15.16 15.93 -11.22
CA GLY A 32 16.37 16.18 -10.42
C GLY A 32 17.60 15.34 -10.76
N ARG A 33 17.53 14.47 -11.78
CA ARG A 33 18.60 13.50 -12.09
C ARG A 33 19.91 14.17 -12.50
N THR A 34 19.82 15.15 -13.39
CA THR A 34 20.94 15.96 -13.85
C THR A 34 21.56 16.76 -12.70
N ALA A 35 20.73 17.33 -11.81
CA ALA A 35 21.20 18.12 -10.69
C ALA A 35 22.00 17.30 -9.66
N MET A 36 21.71 16.00 -9.50
CA MET A 36 22.43 15.12 -8.56
C MET A 36 23.87 14.82 -8.98
N ARG A 37 24.25 15.00 -10.25
CA ARG A 37 25.60 14.71 -10.77
C ARG A 37 26.29 15.92 -11.40
N ALA A 38 25.66 17.10 -11.34
CA ALA A 38 26.18 18.33 -11.90
C ALA A 38 27.54 18.77 -11.29
N ASN A 39 27.90 18.28 -10.10
CA ASN A 39 29.21 18.52 -9.48
C ASN A 39 30.36 17.67 -10.06
N ILE A 40 30.06 16.65 -10.88
CA ILE A 40 31.04 15.72 -11.46
C ILE A 40 31.11 15.89 -12.98
N SER A 41 29.96 16.03 -13.65
CA SER A 41 29.89 16.27 -15.09
C SER A 41 28.56 16.88 -15.49
N VAL A 42 28.59 17.81 -16.45
CA VAL A 42 27.38 18.43 -17.02
C VAL A 42 26.68 17.51 -18.03
N HIS A 43 27.37 16.47 -18.50
CA HIS A 43 26.81 15.48 -19.42
C HIS A 43 26.07 14.38 -18.64
N GLU A 44 24.77 14.23 -18.90
CA GLU A 44 23.97 13.15 -18.34
C GLU A 44 24.43 11.80 -18.95
N PRO A 45 24.87 10.82 -18.13
CA PRO A 45 25.17 9.48 -18.61
C PRO A 45 23.91 8.82 -19.19
N ARG A 46 24.07 8.04 -20.26
CA ARG A 46 22.97 7.28 -20.86
C ARG A 46 22.29 6.41 -19.80
N GLN A 47 20.96 6.46 -19.79
CA GLN A 47 20.18 5.66 -18.86
C GLN A 47 20.37 4.15 -19.07
N PRO A 48 20.55 3.36 -17.99
CA PRO A 48 20.57 1.92 -18.08
C PRO A 48 19.31 1.38 -18.75
N GLN A 49 19.47 0.42 -19.67
CA GLN A 49 18.34 -0.25 -20.30
C GLN A 49 17.96 -1.49 -19.49
N ASP A 50 16.70 -1.57 -19.10
CA ASP A 50 16.16 -2.78 -18.50
C ASP A 50 15.83 -3.79 -19.61
N LYS A 51 16.49 -4.95 -19.61
CA LYS A 51 16.25 -6.02 -20.59
C LYS A 51 15.27 -7.07 -20.08
N ASP A 52 15.11 -7.15 -18.76
CA ASP A 52 14.47 -8.28 -18.08
C ASP A 52 13.03 -7.97 -17.67
N THR A 53 12.60 -6.71 -17.85
CA THR A 53 11.24 -6.28 -17.47
C THR A 53 10.60 -5.36 -18.52
N MET A 54 9.28 -5.26 -18.44
CA MET A 54 8.43 -4.36 -19.23
C MET A 54 8.64 -2.85 -18.94
N PHE A 55 9.52 -2.52 -17.99
CA PHE A 55 9.71 -1.19 -17.47
C PHE A 55 10.98 -0.50 -18.01
N ALA A 56 11.01 0.83 -17.99
CA ALA A 56 12.18 1.63 -18.32
C ALA A 56 12.68 2.40 -17.09
N PHE A 57 14.00 2.47 -16.89
CA PHE A 57 14.68 3.33 -15.89
C PHE A 57 14.68 4.81 -16.31
N SER A 58 13.54 5.26 -16.82
CA SER A 58 13.37 6.59 -17.36
C SER A 58 11.96 7.08 -17.10
N MET A 59 11.89 8.40 -17.19
CA MET A 59 10.69 9.18 -17.38
C MET A 59 10.02 8.96 -18.73
N GLU A 60 10.83 8.60 -19.71
CA GLU A 60 10.45 8.38 -21.10
C GLU A 60 9.89 6.98 -21.27
N GLY A 61 8.56 6.89 -21.37
CA GLY A 61 7.82 5.66 -21.48
C GLY A 61 6.33 5.90 -21.25
N ASN A 62 5.53 4.87 -21.43
CA ASN A 62 4.10 4.99 -21.22
C ASN A 62 3.80 5.19 -19.71
N ASN A 63 3.52 6.44 -19.35
CA ASN A 63 3.09 6.87 -18.02
C ASN A 63 1.57 6.78 -17.82
N GLN A 64 0.85 6.17 -18.77
CA GLN A 64 -0.59 5.97 -18.71
C GLN A 64 -0.92 4.47 -18.73
N PRO A 65 -0.62 3.71 -17.66
CA PRO A 65 -1.01 2.31 -17.60
C PRO A 65 -2.53 2.13 -17.61
N ALA A 66 -3.29 3.17 -17.23
CA ALA A 66 -4.74 3.25 -17.41
C ALA A 66 -5.14 4.69 -17.73
N ARG A 67 -5.34 5.06 -19.01
CA ARG A 67 -6.01 6.31 -19.35
C ARG A 67 -7.52 6.19 -19.08
N ARG A 68 -7.88 6.12 -17.80
CA ARG A 68 -9.15 6.55 -17.18
C ARG A 68 -8.95 6.77 -15.67
N VAL A 69 -7.87 7.44 -15.27
CA VAL A 69 -7.82 7.98 -13.90
C VAL A 69 -8.62 9.28 -13.88
N ARG A 70 -9.93 9.20 -13.65
CA ARG A 70 -10.65 10.36 -13.08
C ARG A 70 -10.07 10.57 -11.69
N ARG A 71 -9.10 11.48 -11.57
CA ARG A 71 -8.62 11.97 -10.27
C ARG A 71 -9.78 12.72 -9.63
N PHE A 72 -10.55 12.06 -8.79
CA PHE A 72 -11.52 12.75 -7.93
C PHE A 72 -10.77 13.29 -6.71
N ARG A 73 -10.66 14.61 -6.62
CA ARG A 73 -10.43 15.30 -5.34
C ARG A 73 -11.63 14.97 -4.45
N LEU A 74 -11.40 14.58 -3.21
CA LEU A 74 -12.45 14.50 -2.19
C LEU A 74 -12.24 15.66 -1.20
N PRO A 75 -12.95 16.78 -1.33
CA PRO A 75 -13.25 17.62 -0.18
C PRO A 75 -14.56 17.12 0.44
N GLY A 76 -14.55 16.81 1.74
CA GLY A 76 -15.75 16.82 2.58
C GLY A 76 -16.77 15.69 2.40
N ARG A 77 -16.85 14.84 3.42
CA ARG A 77 -18.07 14.35 4.10
C ARG A 77 -19.34 14.17 3.25
N GLN A 78 -19.80 12.92 3.11
CA GLN A 78 -21.06 12.38 3.66
C GLN A 78 -21.51 11.12 2.92
N ALA A 79 -22.30 10.30 3.63
CA ALA A 79 -22.74 8.96 3.29
C ALA A 79 -23.36 8.85 1.89
N GLY A 80 -23.09 7.70 1.24
CA GLY A 80 -23.77 7.29 0.01
C GLY A 80 -22.91 7.37 -1.25
N THR A 81 -21.90 6.52 -1.38
CA THR A 81 -21.48 6.08 -2.72
C THR A 81 -22.25 4.81 -3.07
N PRO A 82 -23.16 4.82 -4.06
CA PRO A 82 -23.94 3.65 -4.37
C PRO A 82 -23.04 2.58 -4.98
N ARG A 83 -23.41 1.33 -4.75
CA ARG A 83 -22.82 0.02 -5.14
C ARG A 83 -22.27 -0.11 -6.58
N ARG A 84 -22.35 0.92 -7.43
CA ARG A 84 -21.83 0.99 -8.81
C ARG A 84 -20.33 1.25 -8.94
N ARG A 85 -19.59 1.39 -7.83
CA ARG A 85 -18.14 1.69 -7.87
C ARG A 85 -17.26 0.48 -8.20
N GLY A 86 -17.75 -0.74 -7.97
CA GLY A 86 -16.97 -1.97 -8.17
C GLY A 86 -16.96 -2.53 -9.60
N THR A 87 -17.87 -2.08 -10.47
CA THR A 87 -18.09 -2.69 -11.80
C THR A 87 -17.42 -1.93 -12.94
N SER A 88 -17.04 -0.65 -12.77
CA SER A 88 -16.48 0.15 -13.84
C SER A 88 -15.10 -0.30 -14.33
N SER A 89 -14.41 -1.13 -13.54
CA SER A 89 -13.07 -1.65 -13.85
C SER A 89 -13.11 -3.06 -14.43
N ARG A 90 -14.27 -3.72 -14.41
CA ARG A 90 -14.46 -5.10 -14.86
C ARG A 90 -15.09 -5.12 -16.26
N ASP A 91 -14.79 -6.14 -17.05
CA ASP A 91 -15.48 -6.36 -18.34
C ASP A 91 -16.94 -6.71 -18.10
N GLU A 92 -17.19 -7.56 -17.09
CA GLU A 92 -18.51 -7.99 -16.64
C GLU A 92 -18.58 -8.07 -15.10
N VAL A 93 -19.77 -8.10 -14.51
CA VAL A 93 -19.95 -8.23 -13.06
C VAL A 93 -19.40 -9.60 -12.61
N GLY A 94 -18.23 -9.59 -11.97
CA GLY A 94 -17.54 -10.81 -11.53
C GLY A 94 -16.55 -11.38 -12.55
N GLY A 95 -16.45 -10.77 -13.74
CA GLY A 95 -15.49 -11.13 -14.76
C GLY A 95 -14.14 -10.43 -14.61
N LYS A 96 -13.23 -10.76 -15.52
CA LYS A 96 -11.87 -10.21 -15.60
C LYS A 96 -11.89 -8.69 -15.73
N LEU A 97 -10.83 -8.04 -15.25
CA LEU A 97 -10.65 -6.61 -15.52
C LEU A 97 -10.47 -6.37 -17.02
N ARG A 98 -10.95 -5.21 -17.51
CA ARG A 98 -10.97 -4.85 -18.95
C ARG A 98 -9.62 -4.86 -19.67
N HIS A 99 -8.54 -4.99 -18.91
CA HIS A 99 -7.15 -4.97 -19.40
C HIS A 99 -6.35 -6.16 -18.86
N GLY A 100 -7.03 -7.24 -18.45
CA GLY A 100 -6.45 -8.40 -17.78
C GLY A 100 -6.36 -8.21 -16.26
N ASP A 101 -6.37 -9.31 -15.52
CA ASP A 101 -6.24 -9.32 -14.07
C ASP A 101 -4.75 -9.14 -13.69
N PRO A 102 -4.39 -8.11 -12.91
CA PRO A 102 -3.01 -7.90 -12.52
C PRO A 102 -2.61 -8.88 -11.41
N GLY A 103 -1.62 -9.70 -11.70
CA GLY A 103 -0.97 -10.57 -10.73
C GLY A 103 -1.63 -11.93 -10.57
N VAL A 104 -0.86 -12.85 -9.99
CA VAL A 104 -1.29 -14.22 -9.69
C VAL A 104 -1.30 -14.42 -8.18
N ARG A 105 -2.36 -15.04 -7.68
CA ARG A 105 -2.44 -15.46 -6.28
C ARG A 105 -1.50 -16.65 -6.08
N LEU A 106 -0.44 -16.46 -5.31
CA LEU A 106 0.52 -17.52 -5.00
C LEU A 106 0.24 -18.22 -3.67
N ILE A 107 -0.47 -17.53 -2.77
CA ILE A 107 -0.81 -18.04 -1.44
C ILE A 107 -2.32 -18.28 -1.41
N GLU A 108 -2.69 -19.55 -1.47
CA GLU A 108 -4.06 -19.98 -1.23
C GLU A 108 -4.36 -20.04 0.27
N ALA A 109 -5.61 -19.77 0.62
CA ALA A 109 -6.05 -19.97 2.00
C ALA A 109 -6.03 -21.48 2.29
N SER A 110 -5.41 -21.90 3.39
CA SER A 110 -5.57 -23.26 3.87
C SER A 110 -7.00 -23.45 4.37
N GLU A 111 -7.56 -24.64 4.20
CA GLU A 111 -8.91 -25.02 4.70
C GLU A 111 -9.08 -24.84 6.22
N ASN A 112 -7.97 -24.66 6.95
CA ASN A 112 -7.96 -24.26 8.36
C ASN A 112 -8.31 -22.76 8.48
N GLY A 113 -9.53 -22.40 8.11
CA GLY A 113 -10.13 -21.13 8.47
C GLY A 113 -10.27 -21.11 9.99
N LEU A 114 -9.50 -20.27 10.67
CA LEU A 114 -9.78 -19.99 12.07
C LEU A 114 -11.19 -19.40 12.16
N ASP A 115 -12.01 -19.98 13.03
CA ASP A 115 -13.34 -19.43 13.27
C ASP A 115 -13.21 -17.96 13.70
N TYR A 116 -14.09 -17.12 13.14
CA TYR A 116 -14.21 -15.76 13.63
C TYR A 116 -14.65 -15.79 15.09
N PHE A 117 -14.12 -14.87 15.91
CA PHE A 117 -14.56 -14.72 17.29
C PHE A 117 -16.07 -14.44 17.33
N THR A 118 -16.85 -15.39 17.84
CA THR A 118 -18.31 -15.27 18.00
C THR A 118 -18.71 -14.73 19.37
N THR A 119 -17.79 -14.76 20.34
CA THR A 119 -18.06 -14.35 21.72
C THR A 119 -17.96 -12.84 21.86
N VAL A 120 -19.09 -12.17 22.07
CA VAL A 120 -19.13 -10.75 22.45
C VAL A 120 -19.12 -10.67 23.98
N PRO A 121 -18.13 -9.99 24.60
CA PRO A 121 -18.12 -9.83 26.05
C PRO A 121 -19.31 -8.98 26.53
N ALA A 122 -19.81 -9.28 27.73
CA ALA A 122 -20.87 -8.50 28.35
C ALA A 122 -20.48 -7.03 28.50
N SER A 123 -21.48 -6.14 28.40
CA SER A 123 -21.29 -4.70 28.62
C SER A 123 -20.73 -4.44 30.02
N PHE A 124 -19.81 -3.48 30.12
CA PHE A 124 -19.24 -3.10 31.41
C PHE A 124 -20.29 -2.53 32.37
N GLN A 125 -20.25 -2.96 33.63
CA GLN A 125 -21.04 -2.44 34.74
C GLN A 125 -20.08 -1.93 35.81
N ALA A 126 -20.21 -0.66 36.20
CA ALA A 126 -19.39 -0.08 37.26
C ALA A 126 -19.78 -0.68 38.62
N GLN A 127 -18.80 -1.04 39.44
CA GLN A 127 -19.00 -1.54 40.80
C GLN A 127 -18.24 -0.64 41.77
N ASP A 128 -18.89 -0.25 42.86
CA ASP A 128 -18.27 0.58 43.89
C ASP A 128 -17.07 -0.13 44.52
N GLY A 129 -15.98 0.62 44.70
CA GLY A 129 -14.72 0.09 45.23
C GLY A 129 -13.87 -0.71 44.24
N GLN A 130 -14.30 -0.86 42.98
CA GLN A 130 -13.51 -1.55 41.95
C GLN A 130 -12.89 -0.59 40.94
N TRP A 131 -11.58 -0.71 40.74
CA TRP A 131 -10.84 0.05 39.74
C TRP A 131 -10.74 -0.75 38.44
N ARG A 132 -11.05 -0.08 37.32
CA ARG A 132 -10.84 -0.64 35.98
C ARG A 132 -9.52 -0.14 35.41
N ILE A 133 -8.65 -1.07 35.04
CA ILE A 133 -7.43 -0.77 34.30
C ILE A 133 -7.78 -0.75 32.81
N ALA A 134 -7.46 0.36 32.14
CA ALA A 134 -7.55 0.49 30.70
C ALA A 134 -6.21 0.99 30.15
N PRO A 135 -5.77 0.49 28.98
CA PRO A 135 -4.55 0.99 28.36
C PRO A 135 -4.75 2.45 27.94
N TYR A 136 -3.79 3.30 28.30
CA TYR A 136 -3.74 4.69 27.84
C TYR A 136 -2.66 4.82 26.77
N TYR A 137 -3.08 4.95 25.52
CA TYR A 137 -2.15 4.95 24.38
C TYR A 137 -1.60 6.36 24.11
N HIS A 138 -0.29 6.42 23.89
CA HIS A 138 0.45 7.58 23.45
C HIS A 138 0.78 7.52 21.97
N LEU A 139 1.03 8.68 21.37
CA LEU A 139 1.43 8.79 19.96
C LEU A 139 2.73 8.02 19.65
N PHE A 140 3.64 7.94 20.62
CA PHE A 140 4.91 7.20 20.50
C PHE A 140 5.04 6.19 21.63
N GLY A 141 5.56 5.00 21.31
CA GLY A 141 5.85 3.93 22.27
C GLY A 141 4.67 3.03 22.65
N SER A 142 3.49 3.22 22.06
CA SER A 142 2.32 2.36 22.32
C SER A 142 2.22 1.13 21.43
N ASP A 143 2.88 1.15 20.27
CA ASP A 143 3.02 0.01 19.37
C ASP A 143 4.45 -0.57 19.38
N GLU A 144 4.57 -1.83 18.96
CA GLU A 144 5.81 -2.60 19.00
C GLU A 144 6.95 -1.94 18.21
N MET A 145 6.66 -1.42 17.01
CA MET A 145 7.68 -0.81 16.16
C MET A 145 8.16 0.52 16.74
N SER A 146 7.25 1.34 17.27
CA SER A 146 7.61 2.61 17.90
C SER A 146 8.48 2.41 19.14
N GLN A 147 8.19 1.40 19.98
CA GLN A 147 9.00 1.07 21.15
C GLN A 147 10.44 0.68 20.79
N ARG A 148 10.65 0.01 19.66
CA ARG A 148 11.98 -0.45 19.21
C ARG A 148 12.78 0.59 18.45
N SER A 149 12.21 1.76 18.16
CA SER A 149 12.90 2.82 17.41
C SER A 149 13.69 3.75 18.35
N PRO A 150 15.02 3.90 18.18
CA PRO A 150 15.83 4.80 19.00
C PRO A 150 15.35 6.26 18.96
N VAL A 151 14.83 6.70 17.81
CA VAL A 151 14.31 8.06 17.62
C VAL A 151 13.07 8.29 18.47
N PHE A 152 12.15 7.31 18.52
CA PHE A 152 10.92 7.45 19.27
C PHE A 152 11.13 7.27 20.78
N GLN A 153 12.09 6.44 21.20
CA GLN A 153 12.44 6.28 22.62
C GLN A 153 12.79 7.62 23.30
N SER A 154 13.51 8.52 22.61
CA SER A 154 13.82 9.87 23.13
C SER A 154 12.58 10.75 23.37
N ARG A 155 11.44 10.41 22.77
CA ARG A 155 10.19 11.17 22.82
C ARG A 155 9.08 10.42 23.57
N MET A 156 9.37 9.23 24.09
CA MET A 156 8.41 8.45 24.86
C MET A 156 8.25 9.08 26.25
N PRO A 157 7.01 9.22 26.73
CA PRO A 157 6.79 9.58 28.13
C PRO A 157 7.29 8.47 29.04
N GLN A 158 7.72 8.83 30.25
CA GLN A 158 8.03 7.85 31.29
C GLN A 158 6.78 7.04 31.64
N PRO A 159 6.88 5.75 32.00
CA PRO A 159 5.73 4.96 32.40
C PRO A 159 4.99 5.58 33.59
N TYR A 160 3.67 5.76 33.48
CA TYR A 160 2.85 6.34 34.55
C TYR A 160 1.45 5.73 34.59
N ILE A 161 0.78 5.88 35.74
CA ILE A 161 -0.63 5.54 35.90
C ILE A 161 -1.42 6.85 35.93
N LYS A 162 -2.43 6.97 35.08
CA LYS A 162 -3.38 8.08 35.11
C LYS A 162 -4.64 7.64 35.83
N THR A 163 -4.97 8.31 36.92
CA THR A 163 -6.28 8.17 37.55
C THR A 163 -7.23 9.20 36.93
N GLN A 164 -8.44 8.76 36.60
CA GLN A 164 -9.54 9.66 36.29
C GLN A 164 -10.51 9.56 37.46
N PRO A 165 -10.76 10.65 38.20
CA PRO A 165 -11.85 10.65 39.18
C PRO A 165 -13.16 10.41 38.44
N GLY A 166 -13.96 9.48 38.96
CA GLY A 166 -15.32 9.19 38.49
C GLY A 166 -16.28 10.33 38.82
#